data_AF-A0A351GGS8-F1
#
_entry.id   AF-A0A351GGS8-F1
#
_cell.length_a   1.000
_cell.length_b   1.000
_cell.length_c   1.000
_cell.angle_alpha   90.00
_cell.angle_beta   90.00
_cell.angle_gamma   90.00
#
_symmetry.space_group_name_H-M   'P 1'
#
loop_
_entity.id
_entity.type
_entity.pdbx_description
1 polymer ?
#
loop_
_entity_poly.entity_id
_entity_poly.type
_entity_poly.pdbx_seq_one_letter_code
_entity_poly.pdbx_strand_id
1 'polypeptide(L)'
;MINPDFKLKNIPERTVKPRQSGLTMVMDKGLSCREVEDFLEVSADKTDIVKLGFGTSTVTPNLDRKIKIYQEANIPIYFGGTLFEAYVIRGQFDDYKKLLDRFNVSHVEVSDGSIEISEEEKCGYIRSLAKNFTVLSEVGSKDAEKIIPPYKWI
;
A
#
# COMPACT_ATOMS: atom_id res chain seq x y z
N MET A 1 -15.77 5.44 14.06
CA MET A 1 -16.23 5.40 15.48
C MET A 1 -17.43 4.48 15.61
N ILE A 2 -17.78 4.05 16.84
CA ILE A 2 -19.08 3.38 17.10
C ILE A 2 -20.21 4.39 16.84
N ASN A 3 -21.33 3.90 16.29
CA ASN A 3 -22.52 4.72 16.11
C ASN A 3 -23.02 5.21 17.50
N PRO A 4 -23.28 6.52 17.67
CA PRO A 4 -23.60 7.12 18.97
C PRO A 4 -24.87 6.58 19.64
N ASP A 5 -25.78 5.94 18.87
CA ASP A 5 -26.96 5.29 19.42
C ASP A 5 -26.62 4.09 20.31
N PHE A 6 -25.46 3.48 20.09
CA PHE A 6 -24.96 2.35 20.88
C PHE A 6 -24.12 2.87 22.07
N LYS A 7 -24.78 3.05 23.22
CA LYS A 7 -24.18 3.52 24.48
C LYS A 7 -23.39 2.44 25.22
N LEU A 8 -22.45 1.79 24.53
CA LEU A 8 -21.60 0.74 25.10
C LEU A 8 -20.58 1.36 26.07
N LYS A 9 -20.43 0.74 27.25
CA LYS A 9 -19.40 1.13 28.23
C LYS A 9 -18.05 0.47 27.86
N ASN A 10 -16.95 1.07 28.32
CA ASN A 10 -15.60 0.52 28.23
C ASN A 10 -15.10 0.27 26.79
N ILE A 11 -15.48 1.12 25.85
CA ILE A 11 -14.93 1.10 24.48
C ILE A 11 -13.51 1.68 24.52
N PRO A 12 -12.49 0.99 23.95
CA PRO A 12 -11.14 1.53 23.88
C PRO A 12 -11.08 2.82 23.06
N GLU A 13 -10.29 3.78 23.52
CA GLU A 13 -9.97 4.96 22.73
C GLU A 13 -9.18 4.57 21.48
N ARG A 14 -9.48 5.23 20.36
CA ARG A 14 -8.78 5.03 19.09
C ARG A 14 -8.17 6.35 18.64
N THR A 15 -6.98 6.27 18.07
CA THR A 15 -6.35 7.41 17.39
C THR A 15 -7.25 7.95 16.29
N VAL A 16 -7.22 9.27 16.11
CA VAL A 16 -7.94 9.99 15.05
C VAL A 16 -7.01 10.26 13.86
N LYS A 17 -7.60 10.49 12.69
CA LYS A 17 -6.82 10.86 11.50
C LYS A 17 -6.25 12.28 11.63
N PRO A 18 -5.05 12.57 11.07
CA PRO A 18 -4.10 11.62 10.48
C PRO A 18 -3.42 10.76 11.56
N ARG A 19 -3.53 9.43 11.44
CA ARG A 19 -3.03 8.48 12.45
C ARG A 19 -1.53 8.27 12.30
N GLN A 20 -0.84 8.14 13.43
CA GLN A 20 0.56 7.72 13.49
C GLN A 20 0.73 6.33 14.12
N SER A 21 -0.32 5.81 14.76
CA SER A 21 -0.40 4.47 15.36
C SER A 21 -1.84 3.95 15.27
N GLY A 22 -2.00 2.62 15.35
CA GLY A 22 -3.31 1.98 15.13
C GLY A 22 -3.81 2.12 13.68
N LEU A 23 -2.87 2.13 12.73
CA LEU A 23 -3.13 2.28 11.29
C LEU A 23 -3.93 1.10 10.76
N THR A 24 -4.79 1.39 9.79
CA THR A 24 -5.51 0.39 8.99
C THR A 24 -5.12 0.56 7.53
N MET A 25 -4.35 -0.41 7.03
CA MET A 25 -4.10 -0.58 5.59
C MET A 25 -5.15 -1.53 5.03
N VAL A 26 -5.82 -1.11 3.95
CA VAL A 26 -6.80 -1.93 3.23
C VAL A 26 -6.23 -2.34 1.89
N MET A 27 -6.33 -3.63 1.57
CA MET A 27 -5.93 -4.14 0.25
C MET A 27 -7.13 -4.14 -0.69
N ASP A 28 -7.04 -3.36 -1.75
CA ASP A 28 -7.95 -3.40 -2.88
C ASP A 28 -7.44 -4.41 -3.92
N LYS A 29 -8.21 -5.47 -4.12
CA LYS A 29 -7.88 -6.58 -5.03
C LYS A 29 -8.59 -6.49 -6.39
N GLY A 30 -9.26 -5.37 -6.69
CA GLY A 30 -9.99 -5.20 -7.95
C GLY A 30 -11.39 -4.57 -7.80
N LEU A 31 -11.62 -3.75 -6.77
CA LEU A 31 -12.88 -3.02 -6.65
C LEU A 31 -13.11 -2.11 -7.87
N SER A 32 -14.34 -2.02 -8.34
CA SER A 32 -14.76 -1.01 -9.30
C SER A 32 -14.76 0.39 -8.67
N CYS A 33 -14.84 1.45 -9.48
CA CYS A 33 -14.95 2.82 -8.94
C CYS A 33 -16.16 3.00 -8.01
N ARG A 34 -17.30 2.37 -8.32
CA ARG A 34 -18.50 2.47 -7.48
C ARG A 34 -18.34 1.73 -6.16
N GLU A 35 -17.76 0.53 -6.20
CA GLU A 35 -17.46 -0.20 -4.96
C GLU A 35 -16.44 0.54 -4.08
N VAL A 36 -15.53 1.32 -4.67
CA VAL A 36 -14.67 2.23 -3.90
C VAL A 36 -15.49 3.34 -3.26
N GLU A 37 -16.40 3.99 -3.99
CA GLU A 37 -17.31 5.01 -3.45
C GLU A 37 -18.13 4.44 -2.27
N ASP A 38 -18.75 3.27 -2.45
CA ASP A 38 -19.53 2.57 -1.42
C ASP A 38 -18.67 2.17 -0.20
N PHE A 39 -17.45 1.68 -0.45
CA PHE A 39 -16.49 1.36 0.61
C PHE A 39 -16.13 2.58 1.45
N LEU A 40 -15.89 3.72 0.80
CA LEU A 40 -15.49 4.96 1.47
C LEU A 40 -16.64 5.56 2.26
N GLU A 41 -17.89 5.46 1.77
CA GLU A 41 -19.08 5.91 2.49
C GLU A 41 -19.13 5.37 3.93
N VAL A 42 -18.81 4.08 4.12
CA VAL A 42 -18.94 3.40 5.41
C VAL A 42 -17.65 3.36 6.24
N SER A 43 -16.49 3.47 5.59
CA SER A 43 -15.20 3.13 6.22
C SER A 43 -14.07 4.14 6.02
N ALA A 44 -14.30 5.27 5.33
CA ALA A 44 -13.26 6.26 5.11
C ALA A 44 -12.62 6.76 6.43
N ASP A 45 -13.37 6.91 7.52
CA ASP A 45 -12.84 7.31 8.83
C ASP A 45 -11.91 6.26 9.46
N LYS A 46 -12.03 5.00 9.04
CA LYS A 46 -11.32 3.84 9.59
C LYS A 46 -10.14 3.38 8.72
N THR A 47 -10.06 3.83 7.47
CA THR A 47 -9.04 3.39 6.50
C THR A 47 -7.96 4.45 6.34
N ASP A 48 -6.70 4.15 6.65
CA ASP A 48 -5.61 5.14 6.62
C ASP A 48 -4.83 5.13 5.30
N ILE A 49 -4.69 3.97 4.67
CA ILE A 49 -3.95 3.80 3.43
C ILE A 49 -4.50 2.60 2.64
N VAL A 50 -4.44 2.66 1.31
CA VAL A 50 -4.91 1.56 0.45
C VAL A 50 -3.78 1.00 -0.41
N LYS A 51 -3.62 -0.33 -0.37
CA LYS A 51 -2.77 -1.08 -1.30
C LYS A 51 -3.59 -1.50 -2.50
N LEU A 52 -3.21 -1.09 -3.71
CA LEU A 52 -3.69 -1.74 -4.93
C LEU A 52 -2.89 -3.04 -5.12
N GLY A 53 -3.53 -4.16 -4.80
CA GLY A 53 -2.86 -5.44 -4.56
C GLY A 53 -2.00 -5.95 -5.71
N PHE A 54 -0.82 -6.49 -5.37
CA PHE A 54 0.08 -7.20 -6.30
C PHE A 54 0.40 -6.37 -7.56
N GLY A 55 -0.21 -6.70 -8.69
CA GLY A 55 -0.16 -5.98 -9.95
C GLY A 55 -1.55 -5.69 -10.53
N THR A 56 -2.62 -5.72 -9.73
CA THR A 56 -4.00 -5.49 -10.22
C THR A 56 -4.17 -4.16 -10.95
N SER A 57 -3.36 -3.16 -10.60
CA SER A 57 -3.33 -1.86 -11.25
C SER A 57 -3.04 -1.95 -12.75
N THR A 58 -2.26 -2.93 -13.21
CA THR A 58 -1.91 -3.06 -14.64
C THR A 58 -3.08 -3.51 -15.51
N VAL A 59 -4.12 -4.11 -14.90
CA VAL A 59 -5.30 -4.65 -15.58
C VAL A 59 -6.59 -3.95 -15.16
N THR A 60 -6.52 -2.93 -14.29
CA THR A 60 -7.69 -2.18 -13.81
C THR A 60 -8.08 -1.13 -14.83
N PRO A 61 -9.27 -1.23 -15.48
CA PRO A 61 -9.76 -0.16 -16.33
C PRO A 61 -10.09 1.08 -15.49
N ASN A 62 -9.96 2.27 -16.07
CA ASN A 62 -10.23 3.55 -15.40
C ASN A 62 -9.42 3.78 -14.11
N LEU A 63 -8.20 3.25 -14.04
CA LEU A 63 -7.33 3.36 -12.87
C LEU A 63 -7.15 4.81 -12.40
N ASP A 64 -6.97 5.76 -13.32
CA ASP A 64 -6.85 7.20 -13.00
C ASP A 64 -8.05 7.71 -12.19
N ARG A 65 -9.28 7.34 -12.59
CA ARG A 65 -10.50 7.71 -11.85
C ARG A 65 -10.53 7.04 -10.48
N LYS A 66 -10.20 5.76 -10.40
CA LYS A 66 -10.21 4.98 -9.15
C LYS A 66 -9.25 5.58 -8.12
N ILE A 67 -8.03 5.90 -8.52
CA ILE A 67 -7.03 6.55 -7.66
C ILE A 67 -7.52 7.91 -7.19
N LYS A 68 -8.13 8.70 -8.10
CA LYS A 68 -8.68 10.02 -7.77
C LYS A 68 -9.75 9.95 -6.67
N ILE A 69 -10.64 8.95 -6.71
CA ILE A 69 -11.66 8.77 -5.66
C ILE A 69 -11.02 8.58 -4.27
N TYR A 70 -9.97 7.77 -4.16
CA TYR A 70 -9.23 7.60 -2.91
C TYR A 70 -8.52 8.89 -2.46
N GLN A 71 -7.89 9.59 -3.41
CA GLN A 71 -7.19 10.86 -3.15
C GLN A 71 -8.16 11.96 -2.67
N GLU A 72 -9.34 12.08 -3.28
CA GLU A 72 -10.39 13.01 -2.88
C GLU A 72 -10.91 12.73 -1.46
N ALA A 73 -10.89 11.47 -1.03
CA ALA A 73 -11.17 11.07 0.36
C ALA A 73 -9.98 11.27 1.32
N ASN A 74 -8.89 11.88 0.87
CA ASN A 74 -7.62 12.03 1.62
C ASN A 74 -7.05 10.70 2.11
N ILE A 75 -7.19 9.63 1.32
CA ILE A 75 -6.62 8.32 1.60
C ILE A 75 -5.50 8.06 0.59
N PRO A 76 -4.22 8.04 1.03
CA PRO A 76 -3.13 7.68 0.14
C PRO A 76 -3.28 6.25 -0.37
N ILE A 77 -2.84 6.05 -1.60
CA ILE A 77 -2.71 4.72 -2.19
C ILE A 77 -1.24 4.42 -2.46
N TYR A 78 -0.94 3.13 -2.59
CA TYR A 78 0.31 2.66 -3.16
C TYR A 78 0.08 1.38 -3.96
N PHE A 79 0.95 1.16 -4.94
CA PHE A 79 0.94 -0.07 -5.73
C PHE A 79 1.60 -1.20 -4.95
N GLY A 80 1.08 -2.43 -5.08
CA GLY A 80 1.69 -3.59 -4.45
C GLY A 80 3.15 -3.80 -4.86
N GLY A 81 3.97 -4.24 -3.92
CA GLY A 81 5.41 -4.42 -4.09
C GLY A 81 5.76 -5.45 -5.17
N THR A 82 4.84 -6.35 -5.50
CA THR A 82 5.00 -7.26 -6.64
C THR A 82 5.06 -6.52 -7.98
N LEU A 83 4.34 -5.39 -8.12
CA LEU A 83 4.47 -4.54 -9.30
C LEU A 83 5.86 -3.88 -9.32
N PHE A 84 6.35 -3.37 -8.18
CA PHE A 84 7.71 -2.88 -8.06
C PHE A 84 8.74 -3.94 -8.48
N GLU A 85 8.64 -5.16 -7.94
CA GLU A 85 9.50 -6.29 -8.27
C GLU A 85 9.47 -6.62 -9.77
N ALA A 86 8.30 -6.53 -10.40
CA ALA A 86 8.16 -6.74 -11.83
C ALA A 86 8.91 -5.70 -12.69
N TYR A 87 9.00 -4.45 -12.24
CA TYR A 87 9.83 -3.43 -12.89
C TYR A 87 11.32 -3.65 -12.60
N VAL A 88 11.68 -3.98 -11.36
CA VAL A 88 13.08 -4.19 -10.93
C VAL A 88 13.73 -5.35 -11.68
N ILE A 89 13.08 -6.51 -11.76
CA ILE A 89 13.63 -7.70 -12.45
C ILE A 89 13.85 -7.44 -13.96
N ARG A 90 13.23 -6.40 -14.52
CA ARG A 90 13.39 -5.98 -15.93
C ARG A 90 14.39 -4.85 -16.12
N GLY A 91 15.06 -4.39 -15.06
CA GLY A 91 15.95 -3.23 -15.11
C GLY A 91 15.20 -1.91 -15.35
N GLN A 92 13.91 -1.85 -15.06
CA GLN A 92 13.03 -0.71 -15.37
C GLN A 92 12.67 0.13 -14.14
N PHE A 93 13.58 0.23 -13.18
CA PHE A 93 13.32 0.99 -11.94
C PHE A 93 13.05 2.48 -12.20
N ASP A 94 13.71 3.09 -13.18
CA ASP A 94 13.45 4.48 -13.55
C ASP A 94 12.07 4.68 -14.16
N ASP A 95 11.57 3.71 -14.94
CA ASP A 95 10.21 3.76 -15.49
C ASP A 95 9.16 3.59 -14.38
N TYR A 96 9.47 2.77 -13.36
CA TYR A 96 8.62 2.67 -12.17
C TYR A 96 8.48 4.01 -11.46
N LYS A 97 9.57 4.77 -11.26
CA LYS A 97 9.49 6.12 -10.66
C LYS A 97 8.60 7.06 -11.47
N LYS A 98 8.76 7.09 -12.80
CA LYS A 98 7.90 7.90 -13.69
C LYS A 98 6.42 7.50 -13.57
N LEU A 99 6.14 6.21 -13.37
CA LEU A 99 4.78 5.71 -13.14
C LEU A 99 4.20 6.25 -11.83
N LEU A 100 4.98 6.23 -10.74
CA LEU A 100 4.58 6.80 -9.45
C LEU A 100 4.24 8.30 -9.59
N ASP A 101 5.10 9.05 -10.29
CA ASP A 101 4.89 10.47 -10.54
C ASP A 101 3.62 10.72 -11.38
N ARG A 102 3.38 9.93 -12.45
CA ARG A 102 2.19 10.04 -13.30
C ARG A 102 0.89 9.93 -12.50
N PHE A 103 0.84 9.00 -11.55
CA PHE A 103 -0.34 8.76 -10.72
C PHE A 103 -0.39 9.63 -9.45
N ASN A 104 0.62 10.49 -9.24
CA ASN A 104 0.72 11.37 -8.08
C ASN A 104 0.54 10.60 -6.76
N VAL A 105 1.22 9.46 -6.62
CA VAL A 105 1.20 8.66 -5.39
C VAL A 105 2.25 9.16 -4.42
N SER A 106 1.93 9.19 -3.13
CA SER A 106 2.86 9.63 -2.07
C SER A 106 3.51 8.46 -1.33
N HIS A 107 2.99 7.24 -1.51
CA HIS A 107 3.43 6.03 -0.83
C HIS A 107 3.85 4.97 -1.84
N VAL A 108 4.83 4.14 -1.46
CA VAL A 108 5.36 3.07 -2.31
C VAL A 108 5.71 1.85 -1.48
N GLU A 109 5.40 0.65 -1.98
CA GLU A 109 5.85 -0.61 -1.37
C GLU A 109 7.13 -1.10 -2.03
N VAL A 110 8.12 -1.48 -1.23
CA VAL A 110 9.34 -2.15 -1.68
C VAL A 110 9.38 -3.55 -1.06
N SER A 111 9.42 -4.56 -1.91
CA SER A 111 9.45 -5.97 -1.51
C SER A 111 10.39 -6.77 -2.40
N ASP A 112 10.69 -7.98 -1.95
CA ASP A 112 11.53 -9.00 -2.59
C ASP A 112 10.91 -10.40 -2.39
N GLY A 113 9.58 -10.45 -2.38
CA GLY A 113 8.84 -11.66 -2.06
C GLY A 113 8.70 -12.65 -3.22
N SER A 114 8.93 -12.20 -4.45
CA SER A 114 8.82 -12.98 -5.70
C SER A 114 10.07 -12.91 -6.59
N ILE A 115 11.04 -12.07 -6.24
CA ILE A 115 12.34 -11.99 -6.90
C ILE A 115 13.46 -12.14 -5.88
N GLU A 116 14.63 -12.58 -6.33
CA GLU A 116 15.81 -12.65 -5.48
C GLU A 116 16.67 -11.41 -5.72
N ILE A 117 16.74 -10.54 -4.72
CA ILE A 117 17.66 -9.39 -4.66
C ILE A 117 18.35 -9.41 -3.29
N SER A 118 19.57 -8.88 -3.24
CA SER A 118 20.27 -8.74 -1.97
C SER A 118 19.61 -7.68 -1.06
N GLU A 119 19.86 -7.80 0.24
CA GLU A 119 19.42 -6.78 1.21
C GLU A 119 20.00 -5.40 0.88
N GLU A 120 21.25 -5.35 0.41
CA GLU A 120 21.91 -4.10 -0.01
C GLU A 120 21.18 -3.44 -1.19
N GLU A 121 20.79 -4.23 -2.20
CA GLU A 121 20.01 -3.75 -3.34
C GLU A 121 18.63 -3.25 -2.89
N LYS A 122 17.92 -4.03 -2.07
CA LYS A 122 16.62 -3.62 -1.51
C LYS A 122 16.72 -2.31 -0.73
N CYS A 123 17.69 -2.20 0.16
CA CYS A 123 17.99 -0.97 0.91
C CYS A 123 18.42 0.17 -0.02
N GLY A 124 19.07 -0.11 -1.15
CA GLY A 124 19.37 0.85 -2.21
C GLY A 124 18.09 1.44 -2.83
N TYR A 125 17.13 0.59 -3.20
CA TYR A 125 15.83 1.04 -3.72
C TYR A 125 15.06 1.85 -2.68
N ILE A 126 15.01 1.40 -1.43
CA ILE A 126 14.36 2.13 -0.32
C ILE A 126 14.98 3.53 -0.17
N ARG A 127 16.31 3.64 -0.06
CA ARG A 127 17.00 4.93 0.06
C ARG A 127 16.74 5.87 -1.12
N SER A 128 16.61 5.31 -2.33
CA SER A 128 16.32 6.09 -3.53
C SER A 128 14.90 6.66 -3.50
N LEU A 129 13.90 5.82 -3.18
CA LEU A 129 12.49 6.20 -3.12
C LEU A 129 12.15 7.09 -1.93
N ALA A 130 12.77 6.87 -0.77
CA ALA A 130 12.52 7.61 0.46
C ALA A 130 12.84 9.11 0.38
N LYS A 131 13.55 9.55 -0.67
CA LYS A 131 13.77 10.97 -0.95
C LYS A 131 12.49 11.73 -1.30
N ASN A 132 11.53 11.04 -1.92
CA ASN A 132 10.32 11.65 -2.48
C ASN A 132 9.02 11.00 -1.98
N PHE A 133 9.07 9.77 -1.45
CA PHE A 133 7.90 8.98 -1.08
C PHE A 133 8.01 8.44 0.35
N THR A 134 6.86 8.16 0.97
CA THR A 134 6.80 7.30 2.16
C THR A 134 6.93 5.84 1.72
N VAL A 135 8.05 5.20 2.09
CA VAL A 135 8.34 3.81 1.70
C VAL A 135 7.83 2.84 2.76
N LEU A 136 7.04 1.86 2.32
CA LEU A 136 6.59 0.72 3.10
C LEU A 136 7.40 -0.50 2.64
N SER A 137 8.28 -1.02 3.49
CA SER A 137 9.04 -2.24 3.18
C SER A 137 8.26 -3.47 3.65
N GLU A 138 8.18 -4.50 2.83
CA GLU A 138 7.65 -5.82 3.23
C GLU A 138 8.82 -6.78 3.47
N VAL A 139 8.87 -7.41 4.64
CA VAL A 139 9.80 -8.51 4.93
C VAL A 139 9.00 -9.80 4.89
N GLY A 140 9.42 -10.75 4.06
CA GLY A 140 8.68 -11.99 3.84
C GLY A 140 9.01 -12.61 2.48
N SER A 141 8.61 -13.86 2.31
CA SER A 141 8.70 -14.59 1.04
C SER A 141 7.32 -15.10 0.66
N LYS A 142 7.00 -15.12 -0.63
CA LYS A 142 5.81 -15.83 -1.13
C LYS A 142 6.07 -17.31 -1.38
N ASP A 143 7.33 -17.71 -1.43
CA ASP A 143 7.70 -19.11 -1.42
C ASP A 143 7.51 -19.68 -0.01
N ALA A 144 6.59 -20.63 0.11
CA ALA A 144 6.25 -21.29 1.37
C ALA A 144 7.39 -22.18 1.90
N GLU A 145 8.33 -22.59 1.05
CA GLU A 145 9.51 -23.38 1.44
C GLU A 145 10.62 -22.51 2.02
N LYS A 146 10.58 -21.19 1.76
CA LYS A 146 11.58 -20.24 2.26
C LYS A 146 11.30 -19.88 3.72
N ILE A 147 11.95 -20.62 4.63
CA ILE A 147 11.90 -20.36 6.07
C ILE A 147 12.77 -19.13 6.40
N ILE A 148 12.13 -18.05 6.87
CA ILE A 148 12.83 -16.86 7.36
C ILE A 148 12.75 -16.85 8.88
N PRO A 149 13.83 -17.20 9.60
CA PRO A 149 13.81 -17.26 11.06
C PRO A 149 13.74 -15.86 11.69
N PRO A 150 13.13 -15.68 12.88
CA PRO A 150 12.86 -14.35 13.46
C PRO A 150 14.09 -13.42 13.57
N TYR A 151 15.29 -13.96 13.81
CA TYR A 151 16.51 -13.15 13.90
C TYR A 151 16.99 -12.60 12.56
N LYS A 152 16.47 -13.08 11.42
CA LYS A 152 16.66 -12.46 10.10
C LYS A 152 15.61 -11.40 9.79
N TRP A 153 14.58 -11.26 10.63
CA TRP A 153 13.53 -10.24 10.49
C TRP A 153 13.78 -8.96 11.30
N ILE A 154 14.54 -9.06 12.39
CA ILE A 154 14.73 -7.99 13.41
C ILE A 154 16.08 -7.30 13.22
#